data_AF-A0A7S0JCJ9-F1
#
_entry.id   AF-A0A7S0JCJ9-F1
#
_cell.length_a   1.000
_cell.length_b   1.000
_cell.length_c   1.000
_cell.angle_alpha   90.00
_cell.angle_beta   90.00
_cell.angle_gamma   90.00
#
_symmetry.space_group_name_H-M   'P 1'
#
loop_
_entity.id
_entity.type
_entity.pdbx_description
1 polymer ?
#
loop_
_entity_poly.entity_id
_entity_poly.type
_entity_poly.pdbx_seq_one_letter_code
_entity_poly.pdbx_strand_id
1 'polypeptide(L)'
;AEDDLSSRMATVVVRELKRGSEDLGFVVLNRPHSVLEALERGDLRVQEGYILICETDHLFLKPLPNLASSGEAVGYPFHYMKPTRNAVTIALMRRYAGEAHYQNVQQVGPSPVLMDVASLVRVAREWRDVSFALKRDPEADAEFGWMLEMWGYSVACA
;
A
#
# COMPACT_ATOMS: atom_id res chain seq x y z
N ALA A 1 11.89 15.65 -21.32
CA ALA A 1 13.35 15.56 -21.17
C ALA A 1 13.59 14.88 -19.83
N GLU A 2 14.38 13.81 -19.80
CA GLU A 2 14.80 13.18 -18.54
C GLU A 2 15.64 14.19 -17.74
N ASP A 3 15.42 14.27 -16.42
CA ASP A 3 16.19 15.15 -15.54
C ASP A 3 17.48 14.48 -15.04
N ASP A 4 18.38 15.24 -14.41
CA ASP A 4 19.64 14.70 -13.86
C ASP A 4 19.40 13.60 -12.82
N LEU A 5 18.28 13.66 -12.10
CA LEU A 5 17.90 12.65 -11.12
C LEU A 5 17.58 11.30 -11.79
N SER A 6 16.85 11.32 -12.91
CA SER A 6 16.51 10.15 -13.71
C SER A 6 17.74 9.43 -14.27
N SER A 7 18.85 10.15 -14.45
CA SER A 7 20.13 9.57 -14.89
C SER A 7 20.89 8.81 -13.79
N ARG A 8 20.52 9.04 -12.52
CA ARG A 8 21.18 8.46 -11.33
C ARG A 8 20.28 7.53 -10.54
N MET A 9 18.97 7.72 -10.63
CA MET A 9 17.94 6.91 -10.02
C MET A 9 17.04 6.38 -11.12
N ALA A 10 16.99 5.05 -11.25
CA ALA A 10 16.11 4.41 -12.21
C ALA A 10 14.67 4.88 -11.98
N THR A 11 14.10 5.54 -12.99
CA THR A 11 12.74 6.06 -12.95
C THR A 11 11.85 5.12 -13.73
N VAL A 12 10.89 4.50 -13.04
CA VAL A 12 9.90 3.62 -13.66
C VAL A 12 8.60 4.38 -13.82
N VAL A 13 8.17 4.53 -15.08
CA VAL A 13 6.87 5.14 -15.40
C VAL A 13 5.88 4.03 -15.76
N VAL A 14 4.73 4.05 -15.10
CA VAL A 14 3.60 3.14 -15.30
C VAL A 14 2.38 3.93 -15.74
N ARG A 15 1.45 3.27 -16.43
CA ARG A 15 0.25 3.94 -16.93
C ARG A 15 -0.69 4.22 -15.77
N GLU A 16 -1.04 5.48 -15.58
CA GLU A 16 -2.08 5.84 -14.61
C GLU A 16 -3.46 5.29 -15.02
N LEU A 17 -4.27 4.98 -14.01
CA LEU A 17 -5.70 4.70 -14.15
C LEU A 17 -6.39 5.92 -14.77
N LYS A 18 -7.29 5.67 -15.72
CA LYS A 18 -8.14 6.73 -16.28
C LYS A 18 -9.02 7.34 -15.19
N ARG A 19 -8.83 8.63 -14.99
CA ARG A 19 -9.60 9.44 -14.03
C ARG A 19 -11.11 9.30 -14.25
N GLY A 20 -11.85 9.12 -13.17
CA GLY A 20 -13.30 8.99 -13.09
C GLY A 20 -13.88 7.65 -13.55
N SER A 21 -13.13 6.84 -14.31
CA SER A 21 -13.63 5.56 -14.86
C SER A 21 -12.92 4.37 -14.27
N GLU A 22 -11.60 4.35 -14.30
CA GLU A 22 -10.77 3.26 -13.77
C GLU A 22 -10.40 3.51 -12.30
N ASP A 23 -10.21 4.77 -11.88
CA ASP A 23 -9.87 5.12 -10.49
C ASP A 23 -11.07 5.27 -9.56
N LEU A 24 -12.30 5.11 -10.07
CA LEU A 24 -13.55 5.28 -9.32
C LEU A 24 -13.68 6.67 -8.64
N GLY A 25 -13.04 7.70 -9.20
CA GLY A 25 -12.97 9.04 -8.61
C GLY A 25 -12.02 9.16 -7.42
N PHE A 26 -11.19 8.15 -7.16
CA PHE A 26 -10.24 8.10 -6.05
C PHE A 26 -8.83 7.83 -6.55
N VAL A 27 -8.10 8.92 -6.82
CA VAL A 27 -6.75 8.91 -7.42
C VAL A 27 -5.74 8.06 -6.65
N VAL A 28 -5.94 7.87 -5.34
CA VAL A 28 -5.04 7.10 -4.47
C VAL A 28 -4.95 5.63 -4.90
N LEU A 29 -5.95 5.09 -5.60
CA LEU A 29 -5.90 3.75 -6.20
C LEU A 29 -4.76 3.56 -7.22
N ASN A 30 -4.21 4.65 -7.76
CA ASN A 30 -3.01 4.57 -8.59
C ASN A 30 -1.82 3.99 -7.83
N ARG A 31 -1.69 4.18 -6.52
CA ARG A 31 -0.54 3.68 -5.75
C ARG A 31 -0.40 2.14 -5.81
N PRO A 32 -1.38 1.34 -5.36
CA PRO A 32 -1.30 -0.11 -5.52
C PRO A 32 -1.28 -0.56 -6.98
N HIS A 33 -1.99 0.15 -7.87
CA HIS A 33 -1.99 -0.18 -9.30
C HIS A 33 -0.59 -0.05 -9.92
N SER A 34 0.07 1.06 -9.67
CA SER A 34 1.40 1.39 -10.19
C SER A 34 2.46 0.41 -9.69
N VAL A 35 2.39 0.05 -8.40
CA VAL A 35 3.30 -0.95 -7.84
C VAL A 35 3.09 -2.31 -8.50
N LEU A 36 1.84 -2.76 -8.63
CA LEU A 36 1.54 -4.05 -9.26
C LEU A 36 1.97 -4.07 -10.74
N GLU A 37 1.69 -3.01 -11.50
CA GLU A 37 2.07 -2.92 -12.91
C GLU A 37 3.59 -2.96 -13.09
N ALA A 38 4.35 -2.22 -12.27
CA ALA A 38 5.81 -2.25 -12.28
C ALA A 38 6.37 -3.64 -11.93
N LEU A 39 5.76 -4.35 -10.97
CA LEU A 39 6.14 -5.72 -10.63
C LEU A 39 5.88 -6.70 -11.78
N GLU A 40 4.69 -6.64 -12.39
CA GLU A 40 4.29 -7.54 -13.49
C GLU A 40 5.14 -7.34 -14.74
N ARG A 41 5.55 -6.10 -15.03
CA ARG A 41 6.49 -5.77 -16.11
C ARG A 41 7.93 -6.20 -15.81
N GLY A 42 8.24 -6.49 -14.54
CA GLY A 42 9.57 -6.83 -14.08
C GLY A 42 10.49 -5.63 -13.87
N ASP A 43 9.93 -4.41 -13.80
CA ASP A 43 10.69 -3.17 -13.61
C ASP A 43 11.32 -3.09 -12.20
N LEU A 44 10.75 -3.79 -11.22
CA LEU A 44 11.27 -3.86 -9.84
C LEU A 44 12.22 -5.05 -9.59
N ARG A 45 12.82 -5.63 -10.64
CA ARG A 45 13.90 -6.62 -10.51
C ARG A 45 15.22 -5.93 -10.20
N VAL A 46 15.34 -5.44 -8.98
CA VAL A 46 16.51 -4.72 -8.47
C VAL A 46 17.51 -5.67 -7.80
N GLN A 47 18.77 -5.24 -7.63
CA GLN A 47 19.79 -6.05 -6.95
C GLN A 47 19.59 -6.05 -5.43
N GLU A 48 18.95 -4.99 -4.93
CA GLU A 48 18.62 -4.78 -3.53
C GLU A 48 17.53 -5.76 -3.07
N GLY A 49 17.75 -6.38 -1.91
CA GLY A 49 16.76 -7.31 -1.32
C GLY A 49 15.57 -6.62 -0.65
N TYR A 50 15.65 -5.29 -0.46
CA TYR A 50 14.68 -4.50 0.31
C TYR A 50 14.26 -3.25 -0.44
N ILE A 51 13.01 -2.85 -0.25
CA ILE A 51 12.42 -1.66 -0.84
C ILE A 51 11.76 -0.79 0.23
N LEU A 52 11.99 0.51 0.12
CA LEU A 52 11.29 1.53 0.89
C LEU A 52 10.22 2.14 0.01
N ILE A 53 8.95 2.04 0.44
CA ILE A 53 7.85 2.79 -0.15
C ILE A 53 7.60 4.00 0.74
N CYS A 54 7.66 5.20 0.16
CA CYS A 54 7.41 6.46 0.86
C CYS A 54 6.72 7.47 -0.06
N GLU A 55 5.88 8.32 0.54
CA GLU A 55 5.26 9.47 -0.14
C GLU A 55 6.22 10.65 -0.26
N THR A 56 5.97 11.53 -1.23
CA THR A 56 6.85 12.67 -1.58
C THR A 56 6.97 13.74 -0.50
N ASP A 57 6.11 13.69 0.51
CA ASP A 57 6.10 14.59 1.67
C ASP A 57 6.96 14.08 2.85
N HIS A 58 7.61 12.92 2.71
CA HIS A 58 8.58 12.43 3.69
C HIS A 58 9.93 13.15 3.58
N LEU A 59 10.46 13.58 4.72
CA LEU A 59 11.80 14.17 4.83
C LEU A 59 12.71 13.29 5.68
N PHE A 60 13.79 12.79 5.07
CA PHE A 60 14.83 12.02 5.77
C PHE A 60 15.92 12.96 6.31
N LEU A 61 15.92 13.18 7.64
CA LEU A 61 16.93 14.01 8.31
C LEU A 61 18.27 13.28 8.52
N LYS A 62 18.24 11.94 8.47
CA LYS A 62 19.38 11.04 8.65
C LYS A 62 19.23 9.84 7.71
N PRO A 63 20.32 9.13 7.37
CA PRO A 63 20.22 7.85 6.68
C PRO A 63 19.28 6.90 7.42
N LEU A 64 18.35 6.28 6.70
CA LEU A 64 17.42 5.29 7.26
C LEU A 64 18.16 3.95 7.41
N PRO A 65 18.36 3.43 8.63
CA PRO A 65 18.89 2.08 8.78
C PRO A 65 17.88 1.05 8.26
N ASN A 66 18.36 -0.05 7.69
CA ASN A 66 17.47 -1.17 7.39
C ASN A 66 17.09 -1.89 8.69
N LEU A 67 15.86 -1.65 9.14
CA LEU A 67 15.27 -2.28 10.33
C LEU A 67 14.40 -3.49 9.97
N ALA A 68 14.14 -3.72 8.69
CA ALA A 68 13.34 -4.85 8.22
C ALA A 68 14.17 -6.13 8.17
N SER A 69 13.47 -7.26 8.24
CA SER A 69 14.06 -8.59 8.04
C SER A 69 13.24 -9.38 7.01
N SER A 70 13.73 -10.54 6.58
CA SER A 70 13.03 -11.36 5.60
C SER A 70 11.68 -11.82 6.13
N GLY A 71 10.58 -11.37 5.52
CA GLY A 71 9.22 -11.67 5.96
C GLY A 71 8.70 -10.77 7.09
N GLU A 72 9.50 -9.80 7.55
CA GLU A 72 9.12 -8.86 8.61
C GLU A 72 9.40 -7.42 8.17
N ALA A 73 8.34 -6.75 7.74
CA ALA A 73 8.39 -5.35 7.32
C ALA A 73 8.41 -4.40 8.53
N VAL A 74 8.98 -3.21 8.34
CA VAL A 74 8.91 -2.11 9.30
C VAL A 74 8.11 -0.97 8.70
N GLY A 75 6.94 -0.70 9.29
CA GLY A 75 6.05 0.38 8.89
C GLY A 75 5.82 1.38 10.02
N TYR A 76 5.45 2.61 9.66
CA TYR A 76 4.99 3.59 10.63
C TYR A 76 3.61 3.22 11.19
N PRO A 77 3.39 3.28 12.51
CA PRO A 77 2.10 2.98 13.10
C PRO A 77 1.15 4.19 13.01
N PHE A 78 0.16 4.11 12.13
CA PHE A 78 -0.94 5.06 12.03
C PHE A 78 -1.97 4.81 13.13
N HIS A 79 -1.69 5.28 14.36
CA HIS A 79 -2.50 4.99 15.55
C HIS A 79 -4.00 5.36 15.44
N TYR A 80 -4.36 6.25 14.51
CA TYR A 80 -5.74 6.59 14.20
C TYR A 80 -6.48 5.52 13.37
N MET A 81 -5.77 4.66 12.64
CA MET A 81 -6.32 3.51 11.90
C MET A 81 -6.53 2.31 12.82
N LYS A 82 -7.39 2.44 13.84
CA LYS A 82 -7.66 1.36 14.80
C LYS A 82 -8.68 0.35 14.24
N PRO A 83 -8.34 -0.93 13.99
CA PRO A 83 -9.27 -1.92 13.40
C PRO A 83 -10.45 -2.26 14.32
N THR A 84 -10.29 -1.97 15.60
CA THR A 84 -11.29 -2.14 16.67
C THR A 84 -11.95 -0.83 17.09
N ARG A 85 -11.90 0.21 16.24
CA ARG A 85 -12.45 1.54 16.49
C ARG A 85 -13.93 1.51 16.87
N ASN A 86 -14.74 0.85 16.05
CA ASN A 86 -16.19 0.77 16.20
C ASN A 86 -16.72 -0.52 15.56
N ALA A 87 -18.02 -0.79 15.71
CA ALA A 87 -18.65 -2.01 15.18
C ALA A 87 -18.59 -2.11 13.65
N VAL A 88 -18.70 -0.99 12.92
CA VAL A 88 -18.64 -0.95 11.45
C VAL A 88 -17.24 -1.32 10.97
N THR A 89 -16.20 -0.68 11.51
CA THR A 89 -14.80 -1.01 11.22
C THR A 89 -14.53 -2.49 11.46
N ILE A 90 -14.93 -3.04 12.61
CA ILE A 90 -14.72 -4.46 12.94
C ILE A 90 -15.44 -5.39 11.95
N ALA A 91 -16.68 -5.04 11.56
CA ALA A 91 -17.43 -5.81 10.58
C ALA A 91 -16.75 -5.79 9.20
N LEU A 92 -16.20 -4.65 8.78
CA LEU A 92 -15.42 -4.52 7.55
C LEU A 92 -14.13 -5.35 7.62
N MET A 93 -13.40 -5.33 8.74
CA MET A 93 -12.20 -6.18 8.89
C MET A 93 -12.54 -7.66 8.76
N ARG A 94 -13.64 -8.13 9.38
CA ARG A 94 -14.11 -9.50 9.20
C ARG A 94 -14.50 -9.83 7.77
N ARG A 95 -15.16 -8.89 7.08
CA ARG A 95 -15.61 -9.06 5.69
C ARG A 95 -14.43 -9.19 4.73
N TYR A 96 -13.40 -8.36 4.89
CA TYR A 96 -12.32 -8.24 3.91
C TYR A 96 -11.05 -9.02 4.29
N ALA A 97 -10.68 -9.11 5.57
CA ALA A 97 -9.58 -9.97 6.02
C ALA A 97 -10.04 -11.40 6.33
N GLY A 98 -11.34 -11.62 6.54
CA GLY A 98 -11.89 -12.91 6.95
C GLY A 98 -11.83 -13.15 8.46
N GLU A 99 -12.69 -14.05 8.96
CA GLU A 99 -12.85 -14.30 10.40
C GLU A 99 -11.57 -14.84 11.07
N ALA A 100 -10.70 -15.53 10.31
CA ALA A 100 -9.44 -16.06 10.83
C ALA A 100 -8.34 -14.99 10.99
N HIS A 101 -8.40 -13.89 10.23
CA HIS A 101 -7.29 -12.93 10.11
C HIS A 101 -7.64 -11.51 10.55
N TYR A 102 -8.92 -11.17 10.76
CA TYR A 102 -9.31 -9.79 11.08
C TYR A 102 -8.63 -9.20 12.33
N GLN A 103 -8.16 -10.04 13.26
CA GLN A 103 -7.41 -9.63 14.45
C GLN A 103 -5.94 -9.30 14.16
N ASN A 104 -5.40 -9.77 13.04
CA ASN A 104 -4.03 -9.50 12.59
C ASN A 104 -3.91 -8.18 11.83
N VAL A 105 -5.02 -7.59 11.40
CA VAL A 105 -4.99 -6.29 10.70
C VAL A 105 -4.32 -5.26 11.60
N GLN A 106 -3.23 -4.67 11.10
CA GLN A 106 -2.39 -3.76 11.88
C GLN A 106 -2.78 -2.29 11.65
N GLN A 107 -2.27 -1.40 12.48
CA GLN A 107 -2.49 0.04 12.35
C GLN A 107 -1.44 0.64 11.39
N VAL A 108 -1.31 0.09 10.18
CA VAL A 108 -0.25 0.44 9.23
C VAL A 108 -0.83 0.77 7.86
N GLY A 109 -0.04 1.46 7.05
CA GLY A 109 -0.31 1.74 5.65
C GLY A 109 0.92 1.45 4.80
N PRO A 110 0.85 1.66 3.48
CA PRO A 110 1.91 1.33 2.54
C PRO A 110 3.04 2.37 2.50
N SER A 111 3.01 3.40 3.35
CA SER A 111 4.02 4.46 3.36
C SER A 111 4.05 5.17 4.73
N PRO A 112 5.22 5.39 5.34
CA PRO A 112 6.50 4.81 4.98
C PRO A 112 6.56 3.35 5.44
N VAL A 113 7.01 2.45 4.57
CA VAL A 113 7.24 1.03 4.89
C VAL A 113 8.50 0.53 4.21
N LEU A 114 9.32 -0.18 4.97
CA LEU A 114 10.50 -0.90 4.50
C LEU A 114 10.23 -2.40 4.59
N MET A 115 10.40 -3.12 3.49
CA MET A 115 10.16 -4.58 3.44
C MET A 115 11.08 -5.27 2.45
N ASP A 116 11.23 -6.59 2.56
CA ASP A 116 11.87 -7.37 1.51
C ASP A 116 11.01 -7.43 0.23
N VAL A 117 11.66 -7.48 -0.93
CA VAL A 117 10.97 -7.47 -2.23
C VAL A 117 9.99 -8.64 -2.38
N ALA A 118 10.30 -9.80 -1.79
CA ALA A 118 9.40 -10.95 -1.87
C ALA A 118 8.09 -10.71 -1.10
N SER A 119 8.13 -9.98 0.03
CA SER A 119 6.94 -9.53 0.75
C SER A 119 6.08 -8.59 -0.10
N LEU A 120 6.69 -7.64 -0.81
CA LEU A 120 5.97 -6.77 -1.73
C LEU A 120 5.27 -7.56 -2.84
N VAL A 121 5.98 -8.52 -3.45
CA VAL A 121 5.42 -9.40 -4.49
C VAL A 121 4.21 -10.19 -3.97
N ARG A 122 4.25 -10.67 -2.72
CA ARG A 122 3.14 -11.42 -2.12
C ARG A 122 1.89 -10.55 -1.90
N VAL A 123 2.07 -9.30 -1.46
CA VAL A 123 0.96 -8.44 -1.04
C VAL A 123 0.40 -7.56 -2.16
N ALA A 124 1.18 -7.23 -3.20
CA ALA A 124 0.82 -6.19 -4.16
C ALA A 124 -0.53 -6.41 -4.87
N ARG A 125 -0.84 -7.66 -5.27
CA ARG A 125 -2.12 -7.97 -5.93
C ARG A 125 -3.29 -7.81 -4.96
N GLU A 126 -3.18 -8.42 -3.79
CA GLU A 126 -4.25 -8.38 -2.76
C GLU A 126 -4.48 -6.95 -2.28
N TRP A 127 -3.42 -6.18 -2.04
CA TRP A 127 -3.51 -4.76 -1.70
C TRP A 127 -4.32 -4.00 -2.74
N ARG A 128 -4.00 -4.15 -4.03
CA ARG A 128 -4.78 -3.53 -5.11
C ARG A 128 -6.24 -4.00 -5.07
N ASP A 129 -6.47 -5.30 -5.10
CA ASP A 129 -7.81 -5.84 -5.30
C ASP A 129 -8.73 -5.50 -4.11
N VAL A 130 -8.22 -5.57 -2.88
CA VAL A 130 -8.94 -5.12 -1.67
C VAL A 130 -9.19 -3.62 -1.71
N SER A 131 -8.22 -2.77 -2.05
CA SER A 131 -8.45 -1.32 -2.15
C SER A 131 -9.56 -0.98 -3.15
N PHE A 132 -9.62 -1.66 -4.29
CA PHE A 132 -10.71 -1.48 -5.25
C PHE A 132 -12.05 -2.03 -4.74
N ALA A 133 -12.03 -3.16 -4.04
CA ALA A 133 -13.24 -3.75 -3.47
C ALA A 133 -13.82 -2.87 -2.35
N LEU A 134 -12.98 -2.31 -1.49
CA LEU A 134 -13.37 -1.33 -0.48
C LEU A 134 -13.96 -0.08 -1.15
N LYS A 135 -13.34 0.43 -2.22
CA LYS A 135 -13.84 1.65 -2.88
C LYS A 135 -15.21 1.44 -3.54
N ARG A 136 -15.53 0.22 -3.96
CA ARG A 136 -16.83 -0.13 -4.55
C ARG A 136 -17.90 -0.39 -3.49
N ASP A 137 -17.53 -0.65 -2.25
CA ASP A 137 -18.46 -0.86 -1.13
C ASP A 137 -18.82 0.50 -0.51
N PRO A 138 -20.08 0.95 -0.60
CA PRO A 138 -20.49 2.25 -0.05
C PRO A 138 -20.29 2.38 1.46
N GLU A 139 -20.39 1.28 2.22
CA GLU A 139 -20.18 1.28 3.67
C GLU A 139 -18.70 1.47 3.99
N ALA A 140 -17.82 0.77 3.27
CA ALA A 140 -16.38 0.90 3.43
C ALA A 140 -15.87 2.28 2.96
N ASP A 141 -16.37 2.78 1.82
CA ASP A 141 -16.00 4.10 1.29
C ASP A 141 -16.40 5.23 2.25
N ALA A 142 -17.59 5.15 2.83
CA ALA A 142 -18.04 6.11 3.83
C ALA A 142 -17.22 6.04 5.13
N GLU A 143 -16.89 4.83 5.59
CA GLU A 143 -16.21 4.61 6.87
C GLU A 143 -14.71 4.97 6.81
N PHE A 144 -14.04 4.67 5.70
CA PHE A 144 -12.59 4.84 5.53
C PHE A 144 -12.19 6.09 4.78
N GLY A 145 -13.03 6.60 3.87
CA GLY A 145 -12.80 7.82 3.12
C GLY A 145 -11.40 7.87 2.47
N TRP A 146 -10.64 8.93 2.75
CA TRP A 146 -9.32 9.12 2.14
C TRP A 146 -8.27 8.08 2.55
N MET A 147 -8.46 7.39 3.68
CA MET A 147 -7.56 6.35 4.19
C MET A 147 -7.88 4.96 3.63
N LEU A 148 -8.87 4.84 2.76
CA LEU A 148 -9.37 3.56 2.26
C LEU A 148 -8.30 2.68 1.63
N GLU A 149 -7.40 3.29 0.88
CA GLU A 149 -6.29 2.57 0.25
C GLU A 149 -5.30 2.02 1.29
N MET A 150 -5.03 2.78 2.36
CA MET A 150 -4.20 2.33 3.48
C MET A 150 -4.85 1.15 4.23
N TRP A 151 -6.18 1.17 4.39
CA TRP A 151 -6.92 0.03 4.93
C TRP A 151 -6.82 -1.19 4.02
N GLY A 152 -6.89 -1.00 2.70
CA GLY A 152 -6.69 -2.08 1.74
C GLY A 152 -5.31 -2.73 1.86
N TYR A 153 -4.26 -1.93 2.07
CA TYR A 153 -2.92 -2.45 2.36
C TYR A 153 -2.89 -3.25 3.67
N SER A 154 -3.41 -2.69 4.77
CA SER A 154 -3.35 -3.35 6.07
C SER A 154 -4.15 -4.66 6.10
N VAL A 155 -5.30 -4.71 5.43
CA VAL A 155 -6.09 -5.93 5.27
C VAL A 155 -5.35 -6.97 4.43
N ALA A 156 -4.70 -6.56 3.34
CA ALA A 156 -3.91 -7.48 2.51
C ALA A 156 -2.70 -8.09 3.23
N CYS A 157 -2.22 -7.44 4.31
CA CYS A 157 -1.12 -7.95 5.14
C CYS A 157 -1.55 -8.94 6.25
N ALA A 158 -2.85 -9.08 6.55
CA ALA A 158 -3.37 -9.81 7.71
C ALA A 158 -3.52 -11.33 7.50
#